data_AF-A0A8R1TJS4-F1
#
_entry.id   AF-A0A8R1TJS4-F1
#
_cell.length_a   1.000
_cell.length_b   1.000
_cell.length_c   1.000
_cell.angle_alpha   90.00
_cell.angle_beta   90.00
_cell.angle_gamma   90.00
#
_symmetry.space_group_name_H-M   'P 1'
#
loop_
_entity.id
_entity.type
_entity.pdbx_description
1 polymer ?
#
loop_
_entity_poly.entity_id
_entity_poly.type
_entity_poly.pdbx_seq_one_letter_code
_entity_poly.pdbx_strand_id
1 'polypeptide(L)'
;MSSQDLSKLFKSLITVTDLEEVKRRVRQLCKEGQLEKSQAAKLIRKWRSLQWQEKQKQNKETLINNLSARLDSTEEQTLDDIKQLINEYVMSGKITYKDGAFLIKRWRKRESRRIKRQSEKGSNSCCFFCRQTGHKFSECPEKDGEMMGSGICFRCGSTEHTSSRCHRKNVRGFPYATCFVCKQQGHLSRDCDKNANGIYPDGGSCNLCGSQKHLRRDCPLKKGADDNNQRESLVAARNDATGGDDDVLNIEGNTESSRAKKKKLERKVVCI
;
A
#
# COMPACT_ATOMS: atom_id res chain seq x y z
N MET A 1 20.03 -29.71 39.80
CA MET A 1 20.25 -29.29 38.40
C MET A 1 21.24 -28.14 38.35
N SER A 2 22.06 -28.08 37.30
CA SER A 2 22.87 -26.89 37.01
C SER A 2 21.96 -25.70 36.70
N SER A 3 22.41 -24.48 37.02
CA SER A 3 21.72 -23.24 36.65
C SER A 3 21.41 -23.17 35.14
N GLN A 4 22.29 -23.75 34.32
CA GLN A 4 22.13 -23.82 32.86
C GLN A 4 20.94 -24.69 32.44
N ASP A 5 20.74 -25.85 33.08
CA ASP A 5 19.65 -26.77 32.73
C ASP A 5 18.29 -26.19 33.13
N LEU A 6 18.25 -25.52 34.28
CA LEU A 6 17.05 -24.82 34.76
C LEU A 6 16.67 -23.67 33.80
N SER A 7 17.67 -22.98 33.23
CA SER A 7 17.48 -21.97 32.19
C SER A 7 16.95 -22.59 30.89
N LYS A 8 17.48 -23.73 30.44
CA LYS A 8 16.98 -24.46 29.25
C LYS A 8 15.53 -24.92 29.43
N LEU A 9 15.19 -25.50 30.59
CA LEU A 9 13.81 -25.86 30.93
C LEU A 9 12.88 -24.65 30.97
N PHE A 10 13.36 -23.52 31.50
CA PHE A 10 12.55 -22.31 31.51
C PHE A 10 12.26 -21.80 30.10
N LYS A 11 13.24 -21.84 29.19
CA LYS A 11 13.04 -21.48 27.77
C LYS A 11 11.99 -22.37 27.09
N SER A 12 11.97 -23.67 27.37
CA SER A 12 10.96 -24.58 26.81
C SER A 12 9.56 -24.39 27.40
N LEU A 13 9.44 -23.76 28.58
CA LEU A 13 8.17 -23.45 29.21
C LEU A 13 7.62 -22.07 28.82
N ILE A 14 8.48 -21.10 28.46
CA ILE A 14 8.03 -19.78 27.97
C ILE A 14 7.18 -19.90 26.70
N THR A 15 7.48 -20.86 25.82
CA THR A 15 6.74 -21.07 24.57
C THR A 15 5.34 -21.64 24.77
N VAL A 16 5.05 -22.20 25.95
CA VAL A 16 3.72 -22.68 26.31
C VAL A 16 2.87 -21.51 26.76
N THR A 17 1.70 -21.34 26.15
CA THR A 17 0.74 -20.26 26.45
C THR A 17 -0.19 -20.61 27.60
N ASP A 18 -0.56 -21.89 27.74
CA ASP A 18 -1.49 -22.35 28.77
C ASP A 18 -0.79 -22.63 30.11
N LEU A 19 -1.35 -22.07 31.18
CA LEU A 19 -0.84 -22.24 32.54
C LEU A 19 -0.99 -23.68 33.04
N GLU A 20 -2.05 -24.40 32.64
CA GLU A 20 -2.25 -25.78 33.09
C GLU A 20 -1.23 -26.72 32.47
N GLU A 21 -0.93 -26.57 31.18
CA GLU A 21 0.15 -27.29 30.52
C GLU A 21 1.51 -27.03 31.18
N VAL A 22 1.82 -25.78 31.55
CA VAL A 22 3.06 -25.46 32.29
C VAL A 22 3.08 -26.16 33.66
N LYS A 23 1.98 -26.10 34.43
CA LYS A 23 1.88 -26.81 35.71
C LYS A 23 2.02 -28.31 35.54
N ARG A 24 1.48 -28.89 34.46
CA ARG A 24 1.59 -30.33 34.16
C ARG A 24 3.04 -30.72 33.90
N ARG A 25 3.75 -29.97 33.05
CA ARG A 25 5.18 -30.19 32.77
C ARG A 25 6.05 -30.04 34.02
N VAL A 26 5.83 -28.99 34.80
CA VAL A 26 6.59 -28.76 36.05
C VAL A 26 6.32 -29.89 37.06
N ARG A 27 5.09 -30.35 37.20
CA ARG A 27 4.76 -31.51 38.04
C ARG A 27 5.46 -32.79 37.56
N GLN A 28 5.53 -33.01 36.25
CA GLN A 28 6.22 -34.16 35.67
C GLN A 28 7.73 -34.14 35.99
N LEU A 29 8.38 -32.99 35.84
CA LEU A 29 9.80 -32.81 36.19
C LEU A 29 10.07 -33.02 37.69
N CYS A 30 9.11 -32.67 38.54
CA CYS A 30 9.19 -32.99 39.97
C CYS A 30 9.05 -34.50 40.26
N LYS A 31 8.19 -35.21 39.50
CA LYS A 31 8.04 -36.68 39.63
C LYS A 31 9.30 -37.42 39.17
N GLU A 32 9.96 -36.90 38.14
CA GLU A 32 11.22 -37.45 37.61
C GLU A 32 12.43 -37.15 38.50
N GLY A 33 12.24 -36.45 39.63
CA GLY A 33 13.32 -36.09 40.56
C GLY A 33 14.28 -35.03 40.03
N GLN A 34 14.01 -34.47 38.85
CA GLN A 34 14.86 -33.45 38.24
C GLN A 34 14.71 -32.10 38.94
N LEU A 35 13.52 -31.77 39.44
CA LEU A 35 13.21 -30.44 39.99
C LEU A 35 12.65 -30.51 41.41
N GLU A 36 13.23 -29.74 42.33
CA GLU A 36 12.68 -29.61 43.68
C GLU A 36 11.38 -28.80 43.70
N LYS A 37 10.50 -29.07 44.68
CA LYS A 37 9.24 -28.31 44.87
C LYS A 37 9.47 -26.80 45.01
N SER A 38 10.57 -26.40 45.66
CA SER A 38 10.97 -25.00 45.86
C SER A 38 11.30 -24.32 44.51
N GLN A 39 12.01 -25.03 43.64
CA GLN A 39 12.41 -24.60 42.30
C GLN A 39 11.19 -24.56 41.36
N ALA A 40 10.31 -25.55 41.44
CA ALA A 40 9.04 -25.60 40.71
C ALA A 40 8.19 -24.35 40.96
N ALA A 41 7.98 -23.99 42.22
CA ALA A 41 7.19 -22.82 42.60
C ALA A 41 7.83 -21.50 42.12
N LYS A 42 9.18 -21.39 42.18
CA LYS A 42 9.92 -20.25 41.64
C LYS A 42 9.75 -20.15 40.12
N LEU A 43 9.81 -21.28 39.43
CA LEU A 43 9.70 -21.35 37.98
C LEU A 43 8.31 -20.91 37.49
N ILE A 44 7.23 -21.39 38.11
CA ILE A 44 5.86 -20.98 37.78
C ILE A 44 5.64 -19.48 38.03
N ARG A 45 6.15 -18.94 39.14
CA ARG A 45 6.08 -17.49 39.43
C ARG A 45 6.80 -16.66 38.37
N LYS A 46 8.01 -17.09 37.99
CA LYS A 46 8.79 -16.42 36.95
C LYS A 46 8.07 -16.46 35.59
N TRP A 47 7.48 -17.60 35.23
CA TRP A 47 6.69 -17.74 34.01
C TRP A 47 5.49 -16.79 34.01
N ARG A 48 4.70 -16.74 35.09
CA ARG A 48 3.55 -15.83 35.21
C ARG A 48 3.95 -14.36 35.05
N SER A 49 5.06 -13.97 35.68
CA SER A 49 5.58 -12.61 35.59
C SER A 49 5.95 -12.24 34.15
N LEU A 50 6.64 -13.12 33.41
CA LEU A 50 6.96 -12.89 32.01
C LEU A 50 5.72 -12.86 31.10
N GLN A 51 4.78 -13.78 31.29
CA GLN A 51 3.54 -13.78 30.51
C GLN A 51 2.73 -12.51 30.75
N TRP A 52 2.71 -12.00 31.98
CA TRP A 52 2.08 -10.72 32.28
C TRP A 52 2.81 -9.57 31.57
N GLN A 53 4.14 -9.51 31.60
CA GLN A 53 4.92 -8.49 30.90
C GLN A 53 4.69 -8.53 29.38
N GLU A 54 4.69 -9.73 28.79
CA GLU A 54 4.46 -9.93 27.36
C GLU A 54 3.03 -9.50 26.98
N LYS A 55 2.02 -9.85 27.80
CA LYS A 55 0.65 -9.38 27.60
C LYS A 55 0.54 -7.86 27.66
N GLN A 56 1.24 -7.20 28.57
CA GLN A 56 1.30 -5.72 28.60
C GLN A 56 1.95 -5.15 27.34
N LYS A 57 3.04 -5.77 26.86
CA LYS A 57 3.71 -5.37 25.61
C LYS A 57 2.78 -5.53 24.40
N GLN A 58 2.06 -6.65 24.29
CA GLN A 58 1.08 -6.89 23.23
C GLN A 58 -0.08 -5.91 23.28
N ASN A 59 -0.62 -5.60 24.47
CA ASN A 59 -1.66 -4.59 24.63
C ASN A 59 -1.18 -3.20 24.19
N LYS A 60 0.09 -2.85 24.48
CA LYS A 60 0.69 -1.60 24.04
C LYS A 60 0.87 -1.57 22.52
N GLU A 61 1.37 -2.66 21.93
CA GLU A 61 1.58 -2.77 20.49
C GLU A 61 0.26 -2.74 19.70
N THR A 62 -0.76 -3.44 20.17
CA THR A 62 -2.11 -3.40 19.58
C THR A 62 -2.70 -1.99 19.63
N LEU A 63 -2.51 -1.25 20.72
CA LEU A 63 -2.92 0.16 20.82
C LEU A 63 -2.20 1.04 19.78
N ILE A 64 -0.87 0.91 19.67
CA ILE A 64 -0.07 1.67 18.69
C ILE A 64 -0.51 1.33 17.25
N ASN A 65 -0.76 0.07 16.95
CA ASN A 65 -1.22 -0.38 15.63
C ASN A 65 -2.61 0.16 15.29
N ASN A 66 -3.54 0.12 16.24
CA ASN A 66 -4.88 0.69 16.08
C ASN A 66 -4.83 2.20 15.83
N LEU A 67 -3.92 2.91 16.51
CA LEU A 67 -3.74 4.34 16.29
C LEU A 67 -3.09 4.65 14.95
N SER A 68 -2.10 3.86 14.53
CA SER A 68 -1.55 3.97 13.18
C SER A 68 -2.65 3.75 12.13
N ALA A 69 -3.54 2.77 12.31
CA ALA A 69 -4.63 2.51 11.39
C ALA A 69 -5.66 3.65 11.37
N ARG A 70 -6.00 4.22 12.53
CA ARG A 70 -6.88 5.38 12.63
C ARG A 70 -6.31 6.59 11.87
N LEU A 71 -5.02 6.88 12.07
CA LEU A 71 -4.30 7.93 11.35
C LEU A 71 -4.26 7.72 9.82
N ASP A 72 -4.31 6.48 9.36
CA ASP A 72 -4.34 6.16 7.93
C ASP A 72 -5.74 6.31 7.31
N SER A 73 -6.79 6.03 8.09
CA SER A 73 -8.18 6.01 7.64
C SER A 73 -8.81 7.40 7.49
N THR A 74 -8.32 8.39 8.24
CA THR A 74 -8.86 9.74 8.15
C THR A 74 -8.19 10.46 6.99
N GLU A 75 -8.99 10.82 5.99
CA GLU A 75 -8.50 11.52 4.81
C GLU A 75 -8.14 12.98 5.15
N GLU A 76 -7.17 13.53 4.41
CA GLU A 76 -6.84 14.97 4.40
C GLU A 76 -6.43 15.59 5.75
N GLN A 77 -5.92 14.79 6.69
CA GLN A 77 -5.36 15.33 7.93
C GLN A 77 -4.10 16.14 7.66
N THR A 78 -4.02 17.32 8.28
CA THR A 78 -2.77 18.08 8.29
C THR A 78 -1.79 17.46 9.28
N LEU A 79 -0.50 17.72 9.07
CA LEU A 79 0.56 17.26 9.98
C LEU A 79 0.37 17.78 11.41
N ASP A 80 -0.30 18.92 11.59
CA ASP A 80 -0.58 19.48 12.91
C ASP A 80 -1.77 18.81 13.59
N ASP A 81 -2.83 18.44 12.86
CA ASP A 81 -3.93 17.63 13.39
C ASP A 81 -3.42 16.29 13.95
N ILE A 82 -2.45 15.69 13.27
CA ILE A 82 -1.86 14.41 13.66
C ILE A 82 -1.00 14.56 14.91
N LYS A 83 -0.20 15.63 14.99
CA LYS A 83 0.55 15.95 16.20
C LYS A 83 -0.40 16.16 17.37
N GLN A 84 -1.49 16.88 17.17
CA GLN A 84 -2.49 17.15 18.20
C GLN A 84 -3.11 15.84 18.70
N LEU A 85 -3.58 14.99 17.78
CA LEU A 85 -4.15 13.69 18.14
C LEU A 85 -3.14 12.86 18.93
N ILE A 86 -1.91 12.73 18.45
CA ILE A 86 -0.87 11.95 19.15
C ILE A 86 -0.55 12.56 20.51
N ASN A 87 -0.51 13.89 20.63
CA ASN A 87 -0.29 14.57 21.89
C ASN A 87 -1.39 14.26 22.92
N GLU A 88 -2.65 14.15 22.53
CA GLU A 88 -3.74 13.73 23.43
C GLU A 88 -3.51 12.31 23.99
N TYR A 89 -2.99 11.38 23.18
CA TYR A 89 -2.64 10.03 23.65
C TYR A 89 -1.41 10.01 24.56
N VAL A 90 -0.44 10.91 24.32
CA VAL A 90 0.73 11.07 25.19
C VAL A 90 0.33 11.69 26.53
N MET A 91 -0.47 12.75 26.51
CA MET A 91 -0.95 13.45 27.72
C MET A 91 -1.87 12.57 28.57
N SER A 92 -2.68 11.70 27.94
CA SER A 92 -3.48 10.71 28.66
C SER A 92 -2.66 9.53 29.22
N GLY A 93 -1.35 9.49 29.00
CA GLY A 93 -0.45 8.46 29.51
C GLY A 93 -0.60 7.10 28.82
N LYS A 94 -1.43 7.00 27.78
CA LYS A 94 -1.66 5.75 27.03
C LYS A 94 -0.44 5.34 26.21
N ILE A 95 0.37 6.32 25.79
CA ILE A 95 1.52 6.13 24.91
C ILE A 95 2.70 6.97 25.42
N THR A 96 3.91 6.49 25.19
CA THR A 96 5.12 7.25 25.54
C THR A 96 5.44 8.29 24.47
N TYR A 97 6.18 9.34 24.83
CA TYR A 97 6.65 10.33 23.86
C TYR A 97 7.45 9.71 22.69
N LYS A 98 8.25 8.67 22.97
CA LYS A 98 9.04 7.96 21.95
C LYS A 98 8.15 7.27 20.91
N ASP A 99 7.11 6.59 21.37
CA ASP A 99 6.16 5.91 20.49
C ASP A 99 5.33 6.93 19.69
N GLY A 100 4.95 8.05 20.32
CA GLY A 100 4.27 9.15 19.62
C GLY A 100 5.14 9.75 18.50
N ALA A 101 6.41 10.04 18.78
CA ALA A 101 7.36 10.51 17.76
C ALA A 101 7.55 9.49 16.63
N PHE A 102 7.59 8.19 16.96
CA PHE A 102 7.66 7.12 15.97
C PHE A 102 6.41 7.10 15.06
N LEU A 103 5.22 7.25 15.62
CA LEU A 103 3.97 7.33 14.86
C LEU A 103 3.95 8.52 13.89
N ILE A 104 4.37 9.71 14.34
CA ILE A 104 4.49 10.90 13.47
C ILE A 104 5.46 10.65 12.32
N LYS A 105 6.64 10.07 12.61
CA LYS A 105 7.66 9.76 11.59
C LYS A 105 7.12 8.75 10.56
N ARG A 106 6.45 7.69 11.05
CA ARG A 106 5.83 6.66 10.21
C ARG A 106 4.75 7.23 9.30
N TRP A 107 3.87 8.07 9.85
CA TRP A 107 2.83 8.75 9.08
C TRP A 107 3.42 9.65 8.00
N ARG A 108 4.41 10.49 8.35
CA ARG A 108 5.08 11.38 7.38
C ARG A 108 5.68 10.60 6.21
N LYS A 109 6.43 9.52 6.49
CA LYS A 109 7.04 8.68 5.43
C LYS A 109 5.96 8.08 4.53
N ARG A 110 4.81 7.68 5.09
CA ARG A 110 3.67 7.15 4.32
C ARG A 110 2.99 8.21 3.48
N GLU A 111 2.77 9.40 4.03
CA GLU A 111 2.13 10.50 3.31
C GLU A 111 3.01 10.98 2.15
N SER A 112 4.33 11.09 2.35
CA SER A 112 5.26 11.36 1.25
C SER A 112 5.16 10.31 0.13
N ARG A 113 4.98 9.02 0.46
CA ARG A 113 4.74 7.96 -0.55
C ARG A 113 3.37 8.08 -1.23
N ARG A 114 2.34 8.58 -0.55
CA ARG A 114 1.03 8.85 -1.16
C ARG A 114 1.16 9.97 -2.18
N ILE A 115 1.77 11.10 -1.79
CA ILE A 115 2.02 12.25 -2.66
C ILE A 115 2.87 11.85 -3.87
N LYS A 116 3.98 11.13 -3.66
CA LYS A 116 4.84 10.63 -4.75
C LYS A 116 4.07 9.76 -5.74
N ARG A 117 3.23 8.83 -5.26
CA ARG A 117 2.39 8.00 -6.14
C ARG A 117 1.35 8.82 -6.91
N GLN A 118 0.81 9.88 -6.30
CA GLN A 118 -0.14 10.78 -6.98
C GLN A 118 0.56 11.57 -8.09
N SER A 119 1.76 12.12 -7.84
CA SER A 119 2.54 12.83 -8.85
C SER A 119 3.00 11.91 -9.97
N GLU A 120 3.51 10.72 -9.64
CA GLU A 120 3.94 9.71 -10.61
C GLU A 120 2.79 9.20 -11.46
N LYS A 121 1.60 9.01 -10.88
CA LYS A 121 0.41 8.61 -11.63
C LYS A 121 0.00 9.66 -12.66
N GLY A 122 0.20 10.95 -12.35
CA GLY A 122 -0.04 12.04 -13.30
C GLY A 122 1.04 12.13 -14.38
N SER A 123 2.32 11.99 -14.01
CA SER A 123 3.43 12.08 -14.96
C SER A 123 3.52 10.87 -15.89
N ASN A 124 3.31 9.67 -15.36
CA ASN A 124 3.48 8.42 -16.12
C ASN A 124 2.22 8.02 -16.89
N SER A 125 1.07 8.66 -16.63
CA SER A 125 -0.11 8.44 -17.47
C SER A 125 0.07 9.13 -18.81
N CYS A 126 -0.09 8.38 -19.89
CA CYS A 126 -0.23 8.96 -21.23
C CYS A 126 -1.66 9.47 -21.44
N CYS A 127 -1.78 10.56 -22.18
CA CYS A 127 -3.06 11.10 -22.59
C CYS A 127 -3.75 10.14 -23.57
N PHE A 128 -5.03 9.86 -23.37
CA PHE A 128 -5.79 8.96 -24.26
C PHE A 128 -5.95 9.48 -25.69
N PHE A 129 -5.74 10.79 -25.91
CA PHE A 129 -5.84 11.42 -27.23
C PHE A 129 -4.48 11.47 -27.94
N CYS A 130 -3.57 12.32 -27.48
CA CYS A 130 -2.28 12.54 -28.14
C CYS A 130 -1.19 11.53 -27.72
N ARG A 131 -1.47 10.65 -26.74
CA ARG A 131 -0.52 9.65 -26.18
C ARG A 131 0.74 10.21 -25.55
N GLN A 132 0.85 11.54 -25.41
CA GLN A 132 1.94 12.17 -24.69
C GLN A 132 1.74 12.01 -23.18
N THR A 133 2.84 11.90 -22.45
CA THR A 133 2.86 11.79 -20.98
C THR A 133 2.70 13.16 -20.31
N GLY A 134 2.40 13.16 -19.01
CA GLY A 134 2.37 14.38 -18.20
C GLY A 134 1.00 15.04 -18.04
N HIS A 135 -0.01 14.64 -18.83
CA HIS A 135 -1.36 15.17 -18.73
C HIS A 135 -2.42 14.11 -19.04
N LYS A 136 -3.64 14.34 -18.54
CA LYS A 136 -4.81 13.48 -18.82
C LYS A 136 -5.61 14.01 -20.01
N PHE A 137 -6.53 13.20 -20.54
CA PHE A 137 -7.44 13.61 -21.62
C PHE A 137 -8.17 14.94 -21.34
N SER A 138 -8.61 15.15 -20.10
CA SER A 138 -9.28 16.40 -19.68
C SER A 138 -8.40 17.64 -19.79
N GLU A 139 -7.08 17.48 -19.70
CA GLU A 139 -6.06 18.52 -19.71
C GLU A 139 -5.26 18.53 -21.03
N CYS A 140 -5.72 17.79 -22.05
CA CYS A 140 -5.01 17.70 -23.32
C CYS A 140 -5.09 19.03 -24.08
N PRO A 141 -3.94 19.64 -24.44
CA PRO A 141 -3.92 20.90 -25.18
C PRO A 141 -4.38 20.73 -26.64
N GLU A 142 -4.24 19.52 -27.20
CA GLU A 142 -4.61 19.19 -28.58
C GLU A 142 -6.09 18.82 -28.73
N LYS A 143 -6.87 18.84 -27.65
CA LYS A 143 -8.30 18.52 -27.74
C LYS A 143 -9.05 19.69 -28.37
N ASP A 144 -9.70 19.44 -29.50
CA ASP A 144 -10.72 20.35 -30.02
C ASP A 144 -11.89 20.32 -29.02
N GLY A 145 -12.13 21.44 -28.33
CA GLY A 145 -13.01 21.51 -27.15
C GLY A 145 -14.45 21.07 -27.36
N GLU A 146 -14.91 20.97 -28.61
CA GLU A 146 -16.31 20.77 -28.96
C GLU A 146 -16.64 19.36 -29.47
N MET A 147 -15.68 18.64 -30.09
CA MET A 147 -16.04 17.47 -30.92
C MET A 147 -15.98 16.12 -30.20
N MET A 148 -15.28 16.04 -29.07
CA MET A 148 -15.10 14.79 -28.33
C MET A 148 -15.80 14.89 -26.98
N GLY A 149 -17.07 14.50 -26.93
CA GLY A 149 -17.94 14.55 -25.74
C GLY A 149 -17.37 13.80 -24.53
N SER A 150 -16.47 14.45 -23.81
CA SER A 150 -15.95 13.93 -22.55
C SER A 150 -17.10 13.77 -21.57
N GLY A 151 -17.41 12.54 -21.18
CA GLY A 151 -18.48 12.25 -20.22
C GLY A 151 -19.81 11.81 -20.83
N ILE A 152 -19.94 11.65 -22.15
CA ILE A 152 -21.15 11.04 -22.73
C ILE A 152 -21.14 9.51 -22.58
N CYS A 153 -22.32 8.95 -22.36
CA CYS A 153 -22.55 7.53 -22.46
C CYS A 153 -22.44 7.09 -23.92
N PHE A 154 -21.38 6.36 -24.27
CA PHE A 154 -21.18 5.87 -25.63
C PHE A 154 -22.30 4.96 -26.18
N ARG A 155 -23.19 4.49 -25.30
CA ARG A 155 -24.32 3.63 -25.67
C ARG A 155 -25.62 4.39 -25.92
N CYS A 156 -25.90 5.45 -25.18
CA CYS A 156 -27.17 6.19 -25.30
C CYS A 156 -27.03 7.72 -25.50
N GLY A 157 -25.81 8.26 -25.48
CA GLY A 157 -25.52 9.68 -25.65
C GLY A 157 -25.74 10.55 -24.40
N SER A 158 -26.26 10.00 -23.30
CA SER A 158 -26.51 10.76 -22.06
C SER A 158 -25.23 11.15 -21.34
N THR A 159 -25.13 12.38 -20.82
CA THR A 159 -24.02 12.88 -20.00
C THR A 159 -24.06 12.45 -18.53
N GLU A 160 -25.18 11.88 -18.08
CA GLU A 160 -25.43 11.57 -16.66
C GLU A 160 -24.68 10.33 -16.17
N HIS A 161 -24.25 9.45 -17.08
CA HIS A 161 -23.65 8.18 -16.72
C HIS A 161 -22.65 7.68 -17.77
N THR A 162 -21.70 6.87 -17.32
CA THR A 162 -20.80 6.13 -18.22
C THR A 162 -21.51 4.90 -18.80
N SER A 163 -21.04 4.40 -19.94
CA SER A 163 -21.58 3.21 -20.63
C SER A 163 -21.76 1.97 -19.74
N SER A 164 -20.95 1.80 -18.69
CA SER A 164 -21.05 0.72 -17.70
C SER A 164 -22.30 0.80 -16.81
N ARG A 165 -22.75 2.03 -16.51
CA ARG A 165 -23.95 2.31 -15.70
C ARG A 165 -25.17 2.63 -16.57
N CYS A 166 -25.10 2.39 -17.87
CA CYS A 166 -26.20 2.64 -18.79
C CYS A 166 -27.32 1.62 -18.60
N HIS A 167 -28.53 2.11 -18.29
CA HIS A 167 -29.71 1.27 -18.15
C HIS A 167 -30.17 0.65 -19.49
N ARG A 168 -29.91 1.35 -20.61
CA ARG A 168 -30.24 0.83 -21.95
C ARG A 168 -29.24 -0.27 -22.33
N LYS A 169 -29.63 -1.54 -22.15
CA LYS A 169 -28.78 -2.71 -22.53
C LYS A 169 -28.99 -3.18 -23.97
N ASN A 170 -30.09 -2.79 -24.61
CA ASN A 170 -30.51 -3.34 -25.90
C ASN A 170 -29.79 -2.73 -27.11
N VAL A 171 -28.94 -1.72 -26.90
CA VAL A 171 -28.16 -1.09 -27.97
C VAL A 171 -26.89 -1.90 -28.20
N ARG A 172 -26.76 -2.48 -29.39
CA ARG A 172 -25.55 -3.20 -29.82
C ARG A 172 -24.48 -2.18 -30.21
N GLY A 173 -23.25 -2.41 -29.78
CA GLY A 173 -22.11 -1.54 -30.06
C GLY A 173 -22.13 -0.22 -29.26
N PHE A 174 -21.45 0.78 -29.81
CA PHE A 174 -21.27 2.10 -29.20
C PHE A 174 -21.56 3.19 -30.24
N PRO A 175 -22.84 3.44 -30.58
CA PRO A 175 -23.23 4.38 -31.64
C PRO A 175 -22.73 5.81 -31.39
N TYR A 176 -22.62 6.21 -30.12
CA TYR A 176 -22.19 7.56 -29.71
C TYR A 176 -20.71 7.62 -29.34
N ALA A 177 -19.94 6.53 -29.51
CA ALA A 177 -18.49 6.61 -29.39
C ALA A 177 -17.90 7.25 -30.64
N THR A 178 -17.06 8.27 -30.45
CA THR A 178 -16.21 8.81 -31.52
C THR A 178 -14.87 8.08 -31.54
N CYS A 179 -14.50 7.54 -32.69
CA CYS A 179 -13.22 6.88 -32.89
C CYS A 179 -12.07 7.89 -32.86
N PHE A 180 -11.03 7.63 -32.06
CA PHE A 180 -9.85 8.50 -31.95
C PHE A 180 -8.96 8.48 -33.20
N VAL A 181 -9.12 7.50 -34.10
CA VAL A 181 -8.29 7.35 -35.31
C VAL A 181 -8.93 8.01 -36.52
N CYS A 182 -10.19 7.67 -36.83
CA CYS A 182 -10.87 8.22 -38.00
C CYS A 182 -11.82 9.39 -37.70
N LYS A 183 -12.00 9.76 -36.42
CA LYS A 183 -12.92 10.82 -35.94
C LYS A 183 -14.40 10.61 -36.27
N GLN A 184 -14.78 9.42 -36.76
CA GLN A 184 -16.17 9.06 -37.02
C GLN A 184 -16.83 8.45 -35.79
N GLN A 185 -18.15 8.64 -35.67
CA GLN A 185 -18.95 8.02 -34.63
C GLN A 185 -19.39 6.60 -35.01
N GLY A 186 -19.70 5.77 -34.02
CA GLY A 186 -20.32 4.46 -34.21
C GLY A 186 -19.46 3.26 -33.81
N HIS A 187 -18.16 3.45 -33.60
CA HIS A 187 -17.23 2.40 -33.24
C HIS A 187 -16.11 2.93 -32.33
N LEU A 188 -15.45 2.01 -31.62
CA LEU A 188 -14.27 2.32 -30.82
C LEU A 188 -13.01 2.24 -31.68
N SER A 189 -11.94 2.96 -31.33
CA SER A 189 -10.65 2.89 -32.05
C SER A 189 -10.11 1.47 -32.22
N ARG A 190 -10.44 0.58 -31.29
CA ARG A 190 -10.07 -0.84 -31.31
C ARG A 190 -10.65 -1.59 -32.52
N ASP A 191 -11.85 -1.20 -32.94
CA ASP A 191 -12.61 -1.85 -34.02
C ASP A 191 -12.56 -1.00 -35.31
N CYS A 192 -11.69 0.02 -35.37
CA CYS A 192 -11.54 0.88 -36.53
C CYS A 192 -10.63 0.22 -37.58
N ASP A 193 -11.09 0.14 -38.82
CA ASP A 193 -10.30 -0.46 -39.92
C ASP A 193 -9.02 0.34 -40.25
N LYS A 194 -9.02 1.66 -39.96
CA LYS A 194 -7.83 2.52 -40.15
C LYS A 194 -6.82 2.43 -39.00
N ASN A 195 -7.11 1.67 -37.94
CA ASN A 195 -6.21 1.51 -36.80
C ASN A 195 -5.19 0.39 -37.07
N ALA A 196 -3.98 0.76 -37.47
CA ALA A 196 -2.88 -0.17 -37.72
C ALA A 196 -2.39 -0.93 -36.48
N ASN A 197 -2.78 -0.53 -35.27
CA ASN A 197 -2.36 -1.16 -34.02
C ASN A 197 -3.42 -2.10 -33.43
N GLY A 198 -4.66 -2.05 -33.92
CA GLY A 198 -5.79 -2.84 -33.42
C GLY A 198 -6.00 -2.69 -31.89
N ILE A 199 -5.99 -3.82 -31.17
CA ILE A 199 -6.18 -3.87 -29.71
C ILE A 199 -4.94 -3.40 -28.94
N TYR A 200 -3.76 -3.34 -29.56
CA TYR A 200 -2.48 -3.15 -28.88
C TYR A 200 -2.09 -1.66 -28.86
N PRO A 201 -2.22 -0.92 -27.75
CA PRO A 201 -1.99 0.52 -27.76
C PRO A 201 -0.57 0.89 -28.17
N ASP A 202 0.43 0.17 -27.69
CA ASP A 202 1.86 0.42 -27.95
C ASP A 202 2.35 -0.28 -29.22
N GLY A 203 1.43 -0.81 -30.04
CA GLY A 203 1.75 -1.65 -31.18
C GLY A 203 2.10 -3.09 -30.79
N GLY A 204 2.44 -3.87 -31.81
CA GLY A 204 2.63 -5.31 -31.69
C GLY A 204 1.40 -6.10 -32.14
N SER A 205 1.45 -7.41 -31.90
CA SER A 205 0.40 -8.35 -32.30
C SER A 205 0.45 -9.61 -31.43
N CYS A 206 -0.52 -10.50 -31.60
CA CYS A 206 -0.54 -11.77 -30.90
C CYS A 206 0.66 -12.63 -31.29
N ASN A 207 1.56 -12.94 -30.35
CA ASN A 207 2.79 -13.71 -30.61
C ASN A 207 2.59 -15.12 -31.20
N LEU A 208 1.36 -15.66 -31.19
CA LEU A 208 1.05 -16.97 -31.77
C LEU A 208 0.62 -16.89 -33.23
N CYS A 209 -0.19 -15.89 -33.60
CA CYS A 209 -0.78 -15.81 -34.94
C CYS A 209 -0.48 -14.50 -35.69
N GLY A 210 0.18 -13.54 -35.05
CA GLY A 210 0.45 -12.21 -35.62
C GLY A 210 -0.78 -11.29 -35.74
N SER A 211 -1.97 -11.71 -35.29
CA SER A 211 -3.18 -10.88 -35.38
C SER A 211 -3.22 -9.79 -34.31
N GLN A 212 -3.74 -8.62 -34.68
CA GLN A 212 -3.95 -7.49 -33.78
C GLN A 212 -5.39 -7.40 -33.23
N LYS A 213 -6.26 -8.35 -33.62
CA LYS A 213 -7.70 -8.34 -33.30
C LYS A 213 -8.06 -9.06 -31.99
N HIS A 214 -7.11 -9.72 -31.34
CA HIS A 214 -7.32 -10.41 -30.07
C HIS A 214 -6.03 -10.40 -29.23
N LEU A 215 -6.18 -10.57 -27.91
CA LEU A 215 -5.05 -10.76 -27.01
C LEU A 215 -4.57 -12.21 -27.06
N ARG A 216 -3.30 -12.47 -26.77
CA ARG A 216 -2.71 -13.83 -26.77
C ARG A 216 -3.54 -14.88 -26.00
N ARG A 217 -4.21 -14.48 -24.93
CA ARG A 217 -5.06 -15.36 -24.10
C ARG A 217 -6.30 -15.87 -24.84
N ASP A 218 -6.84 -15.05 -25.74
CA ASP A 218 -8.02 -15.34 -26.54
C ASP A 218 -7.64 -15.82 -27.94
N CYS A 219 -6.37 -16.16 -28.16
CA CYS A 219 -5.90 -16.62 -29.46
C CYS A 219 -6.52 -17.97 -29.80
N PRO A 220 -7.16 -18.12 -30.97
CA PRO A 220 -7.76 -19.38 -31.39
C PRO A 220 -6.71 -20.49 -31.51
N LEU A 221 -5.46 -20.17 -31.91
CA LEU A 221 -4.37 -21.14 -31.98
C LEU A 221 -3.94 -21.68 -30.61
N LYS A 222 -4.20 -20.94 -29.50
CA LYS A 222 -3.87 -21.40 -28.15
C LYS A 222 -4.69 -22.64 -27.76
N LYS A 223 -5.94 -22.72 -28.24
CA LYS A 223 -6.85 -23.83 -27.90
C LYS A 223 -6.36 -25.19 -28.43
N GLY A 224 -5.44 -25.23 -29.38
CA GLY A 224 -4.86 -26.48 -29.90
C GLY A 224 -3.60 -26.97 -29.18
N ALA A 225 -2.98 -26.15 -28.31
CA ALA A 225 -1.68 -26.48 -27.70
C ALA A 225 -1.76 -26.86 -26.21
N ASP A 226 -2.89 -26.63 -25.55
CA ASP A 226 -3.05 -26.77 -24.09
C ASP A 226 -3.59 -28.15 -23.65
N ASP A 227 -3.66 -29.16 -24.54
CA ASP A 227 -4.03 -30.53 -24.13
C ASP A 227 -2.84 -31.31 -23.54
N ASN A 228 -1.65 -30.69 -23.43
CA ASN A 228 -0.53 -31.28 -22.70
C ASN A 228 0.22 -30.25 -21.87
N ASN A 229 0.33 -30.61 -20.58
CA ASN A 229 1.23 -30.11 -19.55
C ASN A 229 0.89 -28.83 -18.77
N GLN A 230 0.36 -29.12 -17.58
CA GLN A 230 0.94 -28.69 -16.30
C GLN A 230 0.88 -27.19 -16.05
N ARG A 231 -0.24 -26.86 -15.43
CA ARG A 231 -0.47 -25.76 -14.49
C ARG A 231 0.53 -25.87 -13.32
N GLU A 232 1.81 -25.73 -13.61
CA GLU A 232 2.86 -25.70 -12.60
C GLU A 232 2.67 -24.38 -11.85
N SER A 233 2.18 -24.54 -10.63
CA SER A 233 1.76 -23.48 -9.76
C SER A 233 2.99 -22.69 -9.32
N LEU A 234 3.35 -21.67 -10.10
CA LEU A 234 4.20 -20.58 -9.64
C LEU A 234 3.42 -19.72 -8.63
N VAL A 235 3.05 -20.33 -7.51
CA VAL A 235 2.87 -19.66 -6.21
C VAL A 235 4.26 -19.51 -5.59
N ALA A 236 5.20 -18.97 -6.36
CA ALA A 236 6.42 -18.43 -5.82
C ALA A 236 6.04 -17.10 -5.16
N ALA A 237 5.78 -17.18 -3.85
CA ALA A 237 5.99 -16.11 -2.89
C ALA A 237 5.76 -14.69 -3.44
N ARG A 238 4.51 -14.22 -3.38
CA ARG A 238 4.27 -12.77 -3.23
C ARG A 238 4.76 -12.41 -1.83
N ASN A 239 6.07 -12.33 -1.69
CA ASN A 239 6.69 -11.75 -0.53
C ASN A 239 6.17 -10.33 -0.44
N ASP A 240 5.66 -10.01 0.74
CA ASP A 240 5.35 -8.67 1.18
C ASP A 240 6.31 -7.67 0.54
N ALA A 241 5.74 -6.65 -0.10
CA ALA A 241 6.44 -5.45 -0.50
C ALA A 241 6.97 -4.76 0.76
N THR A 242 8.02 -5.35 1.33
CA THR A 242 8.80 -4.84 2.44
C THR A 242 9.54 -3.65 1.84
N GLY A 243 9.31 -2.49 2.45
CA GLY A 243 9.60 -1.20 1.86
C GLY A 243 11.01 -1.12 1.29
N GLY A 244 11.09 -0.56 0.08
CA GLY A 244 12.32 0.03 -0.43
C GLY A 244 12.77 1.10 0.56
N ASP A 245 13.68 0.72 1.43
CA ASP A 245 14.50 1.62 2.21
C ASP A 245 15.66 2.02 1.29
N ASP A 246 15.36 2.87 0.30
CA ASP A 246 16.39 3.56 -0.45
C ASP A 246 16.93 4.69 0.45
N ASP A 247 17.94 4.36 1.23
CA ASP A 247 18.79 5.32 1.94
C ASP A 247 19.61 6.13 0.91
N VAL A 248 18.98 7.09 0.25
CA VAL A 248 19.73 8.12 -0.50
C VAL A 248 20.29 9.11 0.51
N LEU A 249 21.52 8.83 0.94
CA LEU A 249 22.40 9.81 1.59
C LEU A 249 22.76 10.87 0.55
N ASN A 250 22.07 12.01 0.60
CA ASN A 250 22.46 13.18 -0.19
C ASN A 250 23.78 13.74 0.37
N ILE A 251 24.90 13.34 -0.25
CA ILE A 251 26.22 13.94 -0.04
C ILE A 251 26.49 14.82 -1.26
N GLU A 252 26.04 16.06 -1.19
CA GLU A 252 26.52 17.19 -1.97
C GLU A 252 26.68 18.31 -0.93
N GLY A 253 27.83 18.90 -0.66
CA GLY A 253 28.99 19.19 -1.48
C GLY A 253 29.35 20.62 -1.07
N ASN A 254 30.44 20.78 -0.32
CA ASN A 254 30.91 22.05 0.22
C ASN A 254 30.91 23.15 -0.85
N THR A 255 30.04 24.14 -0.69
CA THR A 255 30.31 25.49 -1.20
C THR A 255 30.59 26.39 0.00
N GLU A 256 31.86 26.43 0.38
CA GLU A 256 32.41 27.52 1.17
C GLU A 256 32.21 28.82 0.40
N SER A 257 31.33 29.71 0.85
CA SER A 257 31.57 31.15 0.69
C SER A 257 30.67 32.00 1.58
N SER A 258 31.35 32.76 2.44
CA SER A 258 30.96 34.06 2.97
C SER A 258 29.85 34.10 4.06
N ARG A 259 30.39 34.17 5.27
CA ARG A 259 29.82 34.58 6.55
C ARG A 259 29.18 35.99 6.46
N ALA A 260 27.86 36.08 6.31
CA ALA A 260 27.11 37.33 6.51
C ALA A 260 26.28 37.28 7.80
N LYS A 261 26.51 38.28 8.66
CA LYS A 261 26.10 38.36 10.06
C LYS A 261 24.58 38.41 10.24
N LYS A 262 24.06 37.62 11.19
CA LYS A 262 22.69 37.67 11.72
C LYS A 262 22.37 39.07 12.28
N LYS A 263 21.37 39.75 11.72
CA LYS A 263 20.68 40.87 12.39
C LYS A 263 19.56 40.30 13.26
N LYS A 264 19.68 40.55 14.58
CA LYS A 264 18.69 40.24 15.60
C LYS A 264 17.54 41.25 15.47
N LEU A 265 16.35 40.77 15.14
CA LEU A 265 15.14 41.59 15.05
C LEU A 265 14.54 41.72 16.46
N GLU A 266 14.71 42.89 17.09
CA GLU A 266 14.10 43.20 18.38
C GLU A 266 12.61 43.49 18.21
N ARG A 267 11.78 42.78 18.96
CA ARG A 267 10.33 42.99 19.04
C ARG A 267 10.06 44.24 19.88
N LYS A 268 9.58 45.30 19.25
CA LYS A 268 9.00 46.46 19.95
C LYS A 268 7.68 46.03 20.60
N VAL A 269 7.64 46.06 21.93
CA VAL A 269 6.41 46.01 22.71
C VAL A 269 5.76 47.38 22.57
N VAL A 270 4.62 47.46 21.87
CA VAL A 270 3.78 48.65 21.82
C VAL A 270 2.83 48.57 23.00
N CYS A 271 3.10 49.34 24.05
CA CYS A 271 2.10 49.65 25.06
C CYS A 271 1.34 50.89 24.56
N ILE A 272 0.04 50.72 24.32
CA ILE A 272 -0.95 51.82 24.40
C ILE A 272 -1.80 51.50 25.63
#